data_AF-L1I5S3-F1
#
_entry.id   AF-L1I5S3-F1
#
_cell.length_a   1.000
_cell.length_b   1.000
_cell.length_c   1.000
_cell.angle_alpha   90.00
_cell.angle_beta   90.00
_cell.angle_gamma   90.00
#
_symmetry.space_group_name_H-M   'P 1'
#
loop_
_entity.id
_entity.type
_entity.pdbx_description
1 polymer ?
#
loop_
_entity_poly.entity_id
_entity_poly.type
_entity_poly.pdbx_seq_one_letter_code
_entity_poly.pdbx_strand_id
1 'polypeptide(L)' 'KKVAAELCKMYGVLSEGEEEESPALVSAASRGQEDMLELLLIAGHDVHCANRDGMTALHAAATMGYDKCIQVLLLHGA' A
#
# COMPACT_ATOMS: atom_id res chain seq x y z
N LYS A 1 11.20 8.95 -5.14
CA LYS A 1 9.86 9.55 -4.89
C LYS A 1 8.97 9.57 -6.15
N LYS A 2 9.37 10.08 -7.32
CA LYS A 2 8.53 9.99 -8.55
C LYS A 2 8.24 8.57 -9.07
N VAL A 3 9.18 7.63 -8.90
CA VAL A 3 9.06 6.23 -9.40
C VAL A 3 7.88 5.49 -8.77
N ALA A 4 7.65 5.71 -7.48
CA ALA A 4 6.53 5.17 -6.71
C ALA A 4 5.16 5.56 -7.29
N ALA A 5 4.96 6.87 -7.50
CA ALA A 5 3.74 7.41 -8.09
C ALA A 5 3.53 6.96 -9.54
N GLU A 6 4.60 6.75 -10.31
CA GLU A 6 4.50 6.21 -11.67
C GLU A 6 4.14 4.72 -11.69
N LEU A 7 4.64 3.91 -10.74
CA LEU A 7 4.21 2.52 -10.57
C LEU A 7 2.72 2.46 -10.21
N CYS A 8 2.25 3.29 -9.28
CA CYS A 8 0.82 3.34 -8.93
C CYS A 8 -0.08 3.68 -10.12
N LYS A 9 0.37 4.60 -11.00
CA LYS A 9 -0.34 4.98 -12.24
C LYS A 9 -0.30 3.87 -13.28
N MET A 10 0.85 3.22 -13.49
CA MET A 10 0.99 2.13 -14.46
C MET A 10 0.15 0.91 -14.11
N TYR A 11 0.04 0.57 -12.83
CA TYR A 11 -0.71 -0.61 -12.39
C TYR A 11 -2.20 -0.34 -12.11
N GLY A 12 -2.71 0.86 -12.39
CA GLY A 12 -4.14 1.20 -12.30
C GLY A 12 -4.72 1.12 -10.88
N VAL A 13 -3.87 1.26 -9.85
CA VAL A 13 -4.27 1.06 -8.46
C VAL A 13 -4.96 2.30 -7.86
N LEU A 14 -4.79 3.48 -8.48
CA LEU A 14 -5.36 4.76 -8.04
C LEU A 14 -6.19 5.43 -9.14
N SER A 15 -7.36 5.99 -8.78
CA SER A 15 -8.11 6.88 -9.66
C SER A 15 -7.52 8.31 -9.59
N GLU A 16 -7.68 9.08 -10.67
CA GLU A 16 -7.17 10.44 -10.79
C GLU A 16 -7.75 11.36 -9.70
N GLY A 17 -7.06 11.53 -8.58
CA GLY A 17 -7.51 12.44 -7.51
C GLY A 17 -6.83 12.31 -6.15
N GLU A 18 -6.06 11.25 -5.91
CA GLU A 18 -5.44 11.00 -4.60
C GLU A 18 -3.92 11.21 -4.70
N GLU A 19 -3.47 12.45 -4.45
CA GLU A 19 -2.07 12.90 -4.61
C GLU A 19 -1.11 12.52 -3.45
N GLU A 20 -1.57 11.80 -2.42
CA GLU A 20 -0.67 11.43 -1.32
C GLU A 20 -0.05 10.05 -1.50
N GLU A 21 1.16 9.84 -0.98
CA GLU A 21 1.85 8.54 -0.94
C GLU A 21 1.05 7.49 -0.12
N SER A 22 0.12 7.96 0.72
CA SER A 22 -0.62 7.20 1.73
C SER A 22 -1.73 6.22 1.25
N PRO A 23 -2.54 6.51 0.22
CA PRO A 23 -3.64 5.65 -0.24
C PRO A 23 -3.18 4.44 -1.06
N ALA A 24 -1.97 4.48 -1.64
CA ALA A 24 -1.47 3.42 -2.53
C ALA A 24 -1.25 2.11 -1.78
N LEU A 25 -0.56 2.18 -0.63
CA LEU A 25 -0.27 1.02 0.20
C LEU A 25 -1.55 0.39 0.77
N VAL A 26 -2.48 1.24 1.23
CA VAL A 26 -3.78 0.82 1.77
C VAL A 26 -4.63 0.16 0.68
N SER A 27 -4.60 0.70 -0.55
CA SER A 27 -5.34 0.14 -1.69
C SER A 27 -4.76 -1.19 -2.17
N ALA A 28 -3.42 -1.33 -2.21
CA ALA A 28 -2.77 -2.60 -2.52
C ALA A 28 -3.11 -3.67 -1.48
N ALA A 29 -3.05 -3.31 -0.19
CA ALA A 29 -3.42 -4.19 0.90
C ALA A 29 -4.91 -4.58 0.90
N SER A 30 -5.83 -3.66 0.62
CA SER A 30 -7.27 -3.96 0.55
C SER A 30 -7.65 -4.84 -0.64
N ARG A 31 -6.80 -4.91 -1.66
CA ARG A 31 -6.95 -5.78 -2.83
C ARG A 31 -6.15 -7.09 -2.74
N GLY A 32 -5.40 -7.30 -1.66
CA GLY A 32 -4.56 -8.48 -1.48
C GLY A 32 -3.36 -8.54 -2.45
N GLN A 33 -2.89 -7.39 -2.94
CA GLN A 33 -1.81 -7.31 -3.92
C GLN A 33 -0.44 -7.32 -3.23
N GLU A 34 0.02 -8.51 -2.83
CA GLU A 34 1.32 -8.70 -2.17
C GLU A 34 2.50 -8.16 -2.99
N ASP A 35 2.57 -8.46 -4.29
CA ASP A 35 3.64 -7.98 -5.17
C ASP A 35 3.68 -6.45 -5.25
N MET A 36 2.50 -5.81 -5.22
CA MET A 36 2.39 -4.36 -5.26
C MET A 36 2.85 -3.75 -3.93
N LEU A 37 2.50 -4.37 -2.79
CA LEU A 37 2.98 -3.95 -1.48
C LEU A 37 4.51 -3.98 -1.43
N GLU A 38 5.15 -5.06 -1.87
CA GLU A 38 6.61 -5.15 -1.92
C GLU A 38 7.22 -4.06 -2.80
N LEU A 39 6.69 -3.86 -4.02
CA LEU A 39 7.18 -2.82 -4.93
C LEU A 39 7.07 -1.42 -4.33
N LEU A 40 5.96 -1.10 -3.66
CA LEU A 40 5.76 0.20 -3.02
C LEU A 40 6.71 0.39 -1.83
N LEU A 41 6.90 -0.63 -1.00
CA LEU A 41 7.81 -0.59 0.14
C LEU A 41 9.27 -0.47 -0.31
N ILE A 42 9.68 -1.21 -1.34
CA ILE A 42 11.01 -1.09 -1.97
C ILE A 42 11.21 0.31 -2.59
N ALA A 43 10.15 0.91 -3.13
CA ALA A 43 10.20 2.28 -3.65
C ALA A 43 10.36 3.36 -2.55
N GLY A 44 10.35 2.95 -1.28
CA GLY A 44 10.59 3.81 -0.12
C GLY A 44 9.34 4.48 0.43
N HIS A 45 8.15 3.91 0.21
CA HIS A 45 6.95 4.37 0.90
C HIS A 45 7.03 4.02 2.38
N ASP A 46 6.44 4.89 3.21
CA ASP A 46 6.27 4.62 4.62
C ASP A 46 5.24 3.50 4.81
N VAL A 47 5.64 2.44 5.52
CA VAL A 47 4.78 1.30 5.84
C VAL A 47 3.65 1.69 6.81
N HIS A 48 3.86 2.73 7.62
CA HIS A 48 2.87 3.23 8.57
C HIS A 48 1.93 4.30 7.98
N CYS A 49 2.04 4.57 6.67
CA CYS A 49 1.12 5.48 6.00
C CYS A 49 -0.34 5.04 6.21
N ALA A 50 -1.18 6.02 6.57
CA ALA A 50 -2.60 5.83 6.77
C ALA A 50 -3.39 6.65 5.75
N ASN A 51 -4.55 6.14 5.33
CA ASN A 51 -5.49 6.91 4.52
C ASN A 51 -6.16 8.04 5.33
N ARG A 52 -7.05 8.81 4.69
CA ARG A 52 -7.79 9.90 5.35
C ARG A 52 -8.64 9.47 6.55
N ASP A 53 -8.99 8.19 6.64
CA ASP A 53 -9.75 7.61 7.75
C ASP A 53 -8.84 7.10 8.88
N GLY A 54 -7.51 7.26 8.75
CA GLY A 54 -6.53 6.71 9.70
C GLY A 54 -6.27 5.22 9.55
N MET A 55 -6.75 4.57 8.48
CA MET A 55 -6.48 3.16 8.21
C MET A 55 -5.13 2.99 7.51
N THR A 56 -4.26 2.17 8.09
CA THR A 56 -3.00 1.74 7.48
C THR A 56 -3.20 0.52 6.58
N ALA A 57 -2.18 0.20 5.78
CA ALA A 57 -2.19 -1.01 4.96
C ALA A 57 -2.36 -2.29 5.80
N LEU A 58 -1.80 -2.31 7.02
CA LEU A 58 -1.96 -3.43 7.94
C LEU A 58 -3.40 -3.60 8.40
N HIS A 59 -4.11 -2.50 8.70
CA HIS A 59 -5.53 -2.55 9.04
C HIS A 59 -6.34 -3.14 7.87
N ALA A 60 -6.09 -2.71 6.64
CA ALA A 60 -6.78 -3.20 5.45
C ALA A 60 -6.51 -4.70 5.22
N ALA A 61 -5.24 -5.11 5.25
CA ALA A 61 -4.85 -6.51 5.06
C ALA A 61 -5.43 -7.42 6.16
N ALA A 62 -5.41 -6.99 7.42
CA ALA A 62 -5.98 -7.72 8.55
C ALA A 62 -7.51 -7.83 8.46
N THR A 63 -8.20 -6.76 8.05
CA THR A 63 -9.66 -6.77 7.91
C THR A 63 -10.13 -7.72 6.81
N MET A 64 -9.35 -7.82 5.72
CA MET A 64 -9.66 -8.73 4.61
C MET A 64 -9.13 -10.16 4.82
N GLY A 65 -8.28 -10.39 5.81
CA GLY A 65 -7.66 -11.70 6.08
C GLY A 65 -6.57 -12.09 5.08
N TYR A 66 -5.83 -11.12 4.53
CA TYR A 66 -4.75 -11.38 3.59
C TYR A 66 -3.43 -11.64 4.31
N ASP A 67 -3.27 -12.87 4.79
CA ASP A 67 -2.11 -13.31 5.58
C ASP A 67 -0.76 -12.98 4.93
N LYS A 68 -0.65 -13.13 3.62
CA LYS A 68 0.59 -12.81 2.88
C LYS A 68 0.90 -11.32 2.87
N CYS A 69 -0.10 -10.47 2.64
CA CYS A 69 0.05 -9.03 2.72
C CYS A 69 0.45 -8.58 4.13
N ILE A 70 -0.13 -9.21 5.16
CA ILE A 70 0.25 -8.99 6.57
C ILE A 70 1.71 -9.35 6.79
N GLN A 71 2.18 -10.50 6.27
CA GLN A 71 3.58 -10.91 6.39
C GLN A 71 4.54 -9.92 5.72
N VAL A 72 4.23 -9.47 4.50
CA VAL A 72 5.05 -8.45 3.80
C VAL A 72 5.12 -7.16 4.60
N LEU A 73 3.97 -6.66 5.07
CA LEU A 73 3.91 -5.44 5.86
C LEU A 73 4.72 -5.56 7.17
N LEU A 74 4.57 -6.65 7.90
CA LEU A 74 5.32 -6.92 9.13
C LEU A 74 6.82 -7.06 8.88
N LEU A 75 7.23 -7.66 7.75
CA LEU A 75 8.64 -7.78 7.37
C LEU A 75 9.29 -6.42 7.16
N HIS A 76 8.52 -5.45 6.67
CA HIS A 76 8.94 -4.07 6.48
C HIS A 76 8.73 -3.18 7.71
N GLY A 77 8.27 -3.75 8.84
CA GLY A 77 8.18 -3.08 10.13
C GLY A 77 6.84 -2.37 10.41
N ALA A 78 5.76 -2.77 9.74
CA ALA A 78 4.40 -2.22 9.94
C ALA A 78 3.88 -2.29 11.37
#